data_AF-A0AAW9RV00-F1
#
_entry.id   AF-A0AAW9RV00-F1
#
_cell.length_a   1.000
_cell.length_b   1.000
_cell.length_c   1.000
_cell.angle_alpha   90.00
_cell.angle_beta   90.00
_cell.angle_gamma   90.00
#
_symmetry.space_group_name_H-M   'P 1'
#
loop_
_entity.id
_entity.type
_entity.pdbx_description
1 polymer ?
#
loop_
_entity_poly.entity_id
_entity_poly.type
_entity_poly.pdbx_seq_one_letter_code
_entity_poly.pdbx_strand_id
1 'polypeptide(L)'
;MRERSFYHHLPWDSDFFGIQVARLEVPAPGLAKALSLLKTEGTDLVYWSTPEAHTGIEQVLETYGGQMVVERLTMINRSLPKTYASPNVTMYPEKEACHTLLALGEKCGQCSRYYHDPFIKRQQVDALYRLWVVNSLRGPLANGILVYKDHHRIVGMLSVKVEGDIGYMGIMAVEDEYRGRGVGKALLQTAIHWFAEQGIQQAYMVTQQGNIPTKSLFEKFGFEEQRKELFYHFWLQK
;
A
#
# COMPACT_ATOMS: atom_id res chain seq x y z
N MET A 1 -13.68 -32.21 -8.90
CA MET A 1 -13.09 -31.17 -8.02
C MET A 1 -12.47 -30.12 -8.93
N ARG A 2 -12.89 -28.85 -8.87
CA ARG A 2 -12.19 -27.79 -9.61
C ARG A 2 -10.85 -27.58 -8.91
N GLU A 3 -9.74 -27.79 -9.61
CA GLU A 3 -8.41 -27.40 -9.12
C GLU A 3 -8.49 -25.93 -8.70
N ARG A 4 -8.13 -25.62 -7.45
CA ARG A 4 -7.95 -24.22 -7.06
C ARG A 4 -6.82 -23.68 -7.91
N SER A 5 -7.10 -22.69 -8.75
CA SER A 5 -6.05 -21.99 -9.49
C SER A 5 -5.04 -21.46 -8.49
N PHE A 6 -3.77 -21.80 -8.69
CA PHE A 6 -2.67 -21.41 -7.80
C PHE A 6 -2.15 -19.99 -8.10
N TYR A 7 -2.84 -19.30 -9.01
CA TYR A 7 -2.51 -17.96 -9.47
C TYR A 7 -3.75 -17.21 -9.96
N HIS A 8 -3.62 -15.89 -10.02
CA HIS A 8 -4.62 -14.96 -10.53
C HIS A 8 -3.95 -13.99 -11.51
N HIS A 9 -4.48 -13.86 -12.72
CA HIS A 9 -4.15 -12.71 -13.56
C HIS A 9 -4.67 -11.44 -12.90
N LEU A 10 -3.97 -10.33 -13.13
CA LEU A 10 -4.32 -9.00 -12.61
C LEU A 10 -4.65 -8.09 -13.79
N PRO A 11 -5.92 -8.08 -14.27
CA PRO A 11 -6.30 -7.29 -15.44
C PRO A 11 -5.99 -5.81 -15.27
N TRP A 12 -6.27 -5.26 -14.09
CA TRP A 12 -6.02 -3.84 -13.82
C TRP A 12 -4.53 -3.48 -13.90
N ASP A 13 -3.65 -4.24 -13.24
CA ASP A 13 -2.19 -4.03 -13.34
C ASP A 13 -1.73 -4.23 -14.79
N SER A 14 -2.29 -5.21 -15.48
CA SER A 14 -1.91 -5.54 -16.86
C SER A 14 -2.23 -4.40 -17.83
N ASP A 15 -3.45 -3.88 -17.74
CA ASP A 15 -3.91 -2.73 -18.53
C ASP A 15 -3.11 -1.47 -18.18
N PHE A 16 -2.83 -1.24 -16.89
CA PHE A 16 -2.11 -0.05 -16.43
C PHE A 16 -0.65 -0.04 -16.88
N PHE A 17 0.06 -1.17 -16.76
CA PHE A 17 1.48 -1.27 -17.11
C PHE A 17 1.71 -1.61 -18.59
N GLY A 18 0.69 -2.07 -19.31
CA GLY A 18 0.79 -2.51 -20.70
C GLY A 18 1.55 -3.82 -20.88
N ILE A 19 1.47 -4.72 -19.89
CA ILE A 19 2.17 -6.02 -19.83
C ILE A 19 1.25 -7.07 -19.19
N GLN A 20 1.51 -8.36 -19.35
CA GLN A 20 0.75 -9.41 -18.67
C GLN A 20 1.22 -9.58 -17.23
N VAL A 21 0.35 -9.30 -16.26
CA VAL A 21 0.65 -9.40 -14.83
C VAL A 21 -0.16 -10.51 -14.16
N ALA A 22 0.51 -11.32 -13.35
CA ALA A 22 -0.14 -12.34 -12.51
C ALA A 22 0.35 -12.28 -11.06
N ARG A 23 -0.45 -12.84 -10.15
CA ARG A 23 -0.10 -13.07 -8.75
C ARG A 23 -0.16 -14.56 -8.45
N LEU A 24 0.90 -15.08 -7.85
CA LEU A 24 0.97 -16.45 -7.35
C LEU A 24 0.51 -16.54 -5.89
N GLU A 25 -0.22 -17.60 -5.57
CA GLU A 25 -0.63 -17.99 -4.22
C GLU A 25 -0.20 -19.44 -3.91
N VAL A 26 1.09 -19.70 -4.10
CA VAL A 26 1.73 -20.99 -3.82
C VAL A 26 2.71 -20.90 -2.66
N PRO A 27 2.88 -21.98 -1.87
CA PRO A 27 4.03 -22.08 -0.97
C PRO A 27 5.33 -22.18 -1.78
N ALA A 28 6.45 -21.83 -1.16
CA ALA A 28 7.75 -21.78 -1.85
C ALA A 28 8.16 -23.08 -2.59
N PRO A 29 7.90 -24.29 -2.08
CA PRO A 29 8.20 -25.53 -2.82
C PRO A 29 7.49 -25.64 -4.19
N GLY A 30 6.36 -24.95 -4.38
CA GLY A 30 5.62 -24.91 -5.65
C GLY A 30 6.00 -23.76 -6.58
N LEU A 31 6.82 -22.81 -6.12
CA LEU A 31 7.08 -21.55 -6.80
C LEU A 31 7.72 -21.75 -8.18
N ALA A 32 8.80 -22.52 -8.27
CA ALA A 32 9.52 -22.72 -9.54
C ALA A 32 8.63 -23.36 -10.62
N LYS A 33 7.81 -24.35 -10.24
CA LYS A 33 6.87 -24.99 -11.17
C LYS A 33 5.82 -23.98 -11.67
N ALA A 34 5.30 -23.16 -10.79
CA ALA A 34 4.28 -22.16 -11.13
C ALA A 34 4.85 -21.03 -12.02
N LEU A 35 6.08 -20.58 -11.74
CA LEU A 35 6.78 -19.59 -12.58
C LEU A 35 7.07 -20.15 -13.98
N SER A 36 7.46 -21.41 -14.09
CA SER A 36 7.66 -22.08 -15.39
C SER A 36 6.38 -22.10 -16.22
N LEU A 37 5.25 -22.45 -15.61
CA LEU A 37 3.94 -22.41 -16.27
C LEU A 37 3.60 -21.00 -16.77
N LEU A 38 3.66 -19.99 -15.90
CA LEU A 38 3.34 -18.61 -16.28
C LEU A 38 4.27 -18.04 -17.35
N LYS A 39 5.54 -18.49 -17.37
CA LYS A 39 6.48 -18.16 -18.44
C LYS A 39 6.01 -18.72 -19.78
N THR A 40 5.55 -19.98 -19.81
CA THR A 40 5.01 -20.60 -21.04
C THR A 40 3.69 -19.97 -21.50
N GLU A 41 2.90 -19.43 -20.57
CA GLU A 41 1.65 -18.70 -20.86
C GLU A 41 1.88 -17.25 -21.31
N GLY A 42 3.14 -16.79 -21.39
CA GLY A 42 3.46 -15.43 -21.84
C GLY A 42 3.19 -14.35 -20.80
N THR A 43 3.17 -14.69 -19.50
CA THR A 43 3.11 -13.69 -18.43
C THR A 43 4.43 -12.93 -18.34
N ASP A 44 4.39 -11.60 -18.27
CA ASP A 44 5.57 -10.73 -18.18
C ASP A 44 6.05 -10.59 -16.74
N LEU A 45 5.15 -10.22 -15.83
CA LEU A 45 5.45 -9.89 -14.44
C LEU A 45 4.61 -10.72 -13.47
N VAL A 46 5.28 -11.39 -12.53
CA VAL A 46 4.63 -12.19 -11.49
C VAL A 46 4.92 -11.63 -10.11
N TYR A 47 3.85 -11.38 -9.35
CA TYR A 47 3.90 -11.07 -7.92
C TYR A 47 3.83 -12.34 -7.09
N TRP A 48 4.71 -12.46 -6.10
CA TRP A 48 4.64 -13.52 -5.11
C TRP A 48 5.04 -12.99 -3.74
N SER A 49 4.39 -13.49 -2.68
CA SER A 49 4.76 -13.15 -1.31
C SER A 49 4.79 -14.35 -0.39
N THR A 50 5.64 -14.29 0.62
CA THR A 50 5.82 -15.34 1.64
C THR A 50 6.05 -14.72 3.01
N PRO A 51 5.58 -15.34 4.12
CA PRO A 51 5.84 -14.82 5.46
C PRO A 51 7.31 -14.86 5.87
N GLU A 52 8.08 -15.79 5.29
CA GLU A 52 9.47 -16.03 5.65
C GLU A 52 10.33 -16.33 4.42
N ALA A 53 11.64 -16.13 4.56
CA ALA A 53 12.61 -16.52 3.54
C ALA A 53 12.70 -18.05 3.49
N HIS A 54 12.85 -18.59 2.28
CA HIS A 54 12.92 -20.03 2.06
C HIS A 54 14.30 -20.43 1.54
N THR A 55 14.84 -21.53 2.06
CA THR A 55 16.09 -22.09 1.57
C THR A 55 15.99 -22.40 0.07
N GLY A 56 16.95 -21.91 -0.72
CA GLY A 56 16.99 -22.14 -2.16
C GLY A 56 16.17 -21.15 -2.98
N ILE A 57 15.58 -20.12 -2.35
CA ILE A 57 14.91 -19.04 -3.07
C ILE A 57 15.88 -18.34 -4.03
N GLU A 58 17.16 -18.22 -3.68
CA GLU A 58 18.21 -17.58 -4.48
C GLU A 58 18.32 -18.20 -5.87
N GLN A 59 18.26 -19.55 -5.95
CA GLN A 59 18.30 -20.26 -7.23
C GLN A 59 17.07 -19.97 -8.09
N VAL A 60 15.89 -19.85 -7.45
CA VAL A 60 14.64 -19.49 -8.16
C VAL A 60 14.69 -18.05 -8.66
N LEU A 61 15.20 -17.12 -7.84
CA LEU A 61 15.39 -15.73 -8.23
C LEU A 61 16.34 -15.62 -9.43
N GLU A 62 17.47 -16.32 -9.41
CA GLU A 62 18.43 -16.35 -10.51
C GLU A 62 17.81 -16.93 -11.79
N THR A 63 17.12 -18.08 -11.69
CA THR A 63 16.55 -18.79 -12.84
C THR A 63 15.42 -18.01 -13.52
N TYR A 64 14.59 -17.30 -12.74
CA TYR A 64 13.37 -16.64 -13.23
C TYR A 64 13.44 -15.10 -13.17
N GLY A 65 14.64 -14.53 -13.01
CA GLY A 65 14.83 -13.08 -12.99
C GLY A 65 14.07 -12.37 -11.88
N GLY A 66 13.97 -13.02 -10.72
CA GLY A 66 13.24 -12.56 -9.55
C GLY A 66 14.05 -11.64 -8.64
N GLN A 67 13.34 -10.78 -7.91
CA GLN A 67 13.92 -9.91 -6.89
C GLN A 67 12.93 -9.66 -5.76
N MET A 68 13.44 -9.51 -4.53
CA MET A 68 12.64 -9.01 -3.42
C MET A 68 12.53 -7.48 -3.54
N VAL A 69 11.30 -6.97 -3.64
CA VAL A 69 11.05 -5.53 -3.83
C VAL A 69 10.77 -4.82 -2.52
N VAL A 70 10.04 -5.43 -1.58
CA VAL A 70 9.76 -4.86 -0.25
C VAL A 70 9.47 -5.95 0.76
N GLU A 71 9.66 -5.62 2.03
CA GLU A 71 9.03 -6.30 3.16
C GLU A 71 7.75 -5.55 3.51
N ARG A 72 6.59 -6.18 3.29
CA ARG A 72 5.28 -5.64 3.64
C ARG A 72 4.96 -5.96 5.09
N LEU A 73 4.48 -4.96 5.82
CA LEU A 73 4.05 -5.07 7.21
C LEU A 73 2.57 -4.69 7.33
N THR A 74 1.78 -5.57 7.91
CA THR A 74 0.40 -5.32 8.32
C THR A 74 0.38 -4.99 9.81
N MET A 75 -0.24 -3.87 10.16
CA MET A 75 -0.48 -3.48 11.55
C MET A 75 -1.97 -3.35 11.83
N ILE A 76 -2.40 -3.83 13.00
CA ILE A 76 -3.82 -3.80 13.42
C ILE A 76 -3.90 -3.24 14.83
N ASN A 77 -4.88 -2.38 15.06
CA ASN A 77 -5.35 -2.07 16.41
C ASN A 77 -6.79 -2.62 16.55
N ARG A 78 -7.03 -3.46 17.55
CA ARG A 78 -8.34 -4.09 17.83
C ARG A 78 -9.19 -3.35 18.88
N SER A 79 -8.63 -2.30 19.48
CA SER A 79 -9.25 -1.44 20.50
C SER A 79 -8.71 -0.02 20.35
N LEU A 80 -9.24 0.69 19.35
CA LEU A 80 -8.79 2.04 19.02
C LEU A 80 -8.88 2.98 20.23
N PRO A 81 -7.82 3.75 20.52
CA PRO A 81 -7.85 4.68 21.64
C PRO A 81 -8.83 5.83 21.37
N LYS A 82 -9.41 6.38 22.44
CA LYS A 82 -10.19 7.62 22.32
C LYS A 82 -9.26 8.76 21.93
N THR A 83 -9.58 9.41 20.82
CA THR A 83 -8.83 10.55 20.26
C THR A 83 -9.76 11.71 19.93
N TYR A 84 -9.17 12.85 19.58
CA TYR A 84 -9.88 14.05 19.15
C TYR A 84 -9.42 14.46 17.76
N ALA A 85 -10.32 15.04 16.98
CA ALA A 85 -9.97 15.67 15.71
C ALA A 85 -9.02 16.84 15.94
N SER A 86 -8.00 16.96 15.09
CA SER A 86 -7.14 18.14 15.05
C SER A 86 -7.86 19.28 14.31
N PRO A 87 -7.81 20.54 14.80
CA PRO A 87 -8.45 21.67 14.12
C PRO A 87 -7.85 21.95 12.73
N ASN A 88 -6.63 21.49 12.47
CA ASN A 88 -5.94 21.64 11.20
C ASN A 88 -6.24 20.50 10.22
N VAL A 89 -6.95 19.45 10.65
CA VAL A 89 -7.24 18.30 9.80
C VAL A 89 -8.71 18.30 9.43
N THR A 90 -8.99 18.23 8.14
CA THR A 90 -10.36 18.19 7.60
C THR A 90 -10.46 17.13 6.51
N MET A 91 -11.66 16.59 6.29
CA MET A 91 -11.90 15.81 5.08
C MET A 91 -11.75 16.72 3.86
N TYR A 92 -11.03 16.25 2.84
CA TYR A 92 -10.91 16.96 1.58
C TYR A 92 -12.29 17.05 0.91
N PRO A 93 -12.79 18.26 0.60
CA PRO A 93 -14.19 18.43 0.24
C PRO A 93 -14.49 18.12 -1.23
N GLU A 94 -13.48 18.21 -2.09
CA GLU A 94 -13.65 18.08 -3.54
C GLU A 94 -13.50 16.63 -4.00
N LYS A 95 -14.21 16.28 -5.07
CA LYS A 95 -14.05 14.98 -5.76
C LYS A 95 -12.88 14.96 -6.75
N GLU A 96 -12.27 16.12 -7.00
CA GLU A 96 -11.13 16.27 -7.90
C GLU A 96 -9.88 16.56 -7.12
N ALA A 97 -8.79 15.84 -7.43
CA ALA A 97 -7.53 16.02 -6.74
C ALA A 97 -6.82 17.30 -7.23
N CYS A 98 -6.56 18.24 -6.33
CA CYS A 98 -5.66 19.35 -6.61
C CYS A 98 -4.21 18.87 -6.79
N HIS A 99 -3.36 19.71 -7.40
CA HIS A 99 -1.96 19.38 -7.69
C HIS A 99 -1.15 18.98 -6.44
N THR A 100 -1.39 19.65 -5.30
CA THR A 100 -0.70 19.32 -4.04
C THR A 100 -1.03 17.91 -3.55
N LEU A 101 -2.28 17.48 -3.69
CA LEU A 101 -2.70 16.15 -3.26
C LEU A 101 -2.09 15.05 -4.14
N LEU A 102 -2.00 15.31 -5.46
CA LEU A 102 -1.34 14.42 -6.41
C LEU A 102 0.16 14.30 -6.10
N ALA A 103 0.85 15.41 -5.83
CA ALA A 103 2.27 15.41 -5.46
C ALA A 103 2.54 14.66 -4.14
N LEU A 104 1.66 14.82 -3.14
CA LEU A 104 1.71 14.02 -1.91
C LEU A 104 1.53 12.53 -2.19
N GLY A 105 0.65 12.17 -3.14
CA GLY A 105 0.46 10.79 -3.62
C GLY A 105 1.74 10.21 -4.21
N GLU A 106 2.35 10.92 -5.16
CA GLU A 106 3.63 10.53 -5.78
C GLU A 106 4.72 10.29 -4.73
N LYS A 107 4.83 11.19 -3.75
CA LYS A 107 5.76 11.04 -2.63
C LYS A 107 5.48 9.78 -1.80
N CYS A 108 4.21 9.44 -1.55
CA CYS A 108 3.85 8.17 -0.90
C CYS A 108 4.30 6.95 -1.73
N GLY A 109 4.35 7.08 -3.05
CA GLY A 109 4.78 6.02 -3.96
C GLY A 109 6.26 5.67 -3.87
N GLN A 110 7.10 6.53 -3.30
CA GLN A 110 8.56 6.37 -3.27
C GLN A 110 9.05 5.23 -2.39
N CYS A 111 8.23 4.73 -1.46
CA CYS A 111 8.52 3.53 -0.66
C CYS A 111 7.81 2.27 -1.19
N SER A 112 7.11 2.36 -2.32
CA SER A 112 6.28 1.27 -2.83
C SER A 112 7.10 0.14 -3.45
N ARG A 113 6.50 -1.05 -3.50
CA ARG A 113 7.04 -2.19 -4.26
C ARG A 113 7.30 -1.87 -5.73
N TYR A 114 6.51 -0.97 -6.29
CA TYR A 114 6.64 -0.52 -7.68
C TYR A 114 7.83 0.43 -7.85
N TYR A 115 8.14 1.23 -6.83
CA TYR A 115 9.33 2.08 -6.83
C TYR A 115 10.61 1.27 -6.66
N HIS A 116 10.59 0.20 -5.88
CA HIS A 116 11.78 -0.64 -5.70
C HIS A 116 12.01 -1.62 -6.86
N ASP A 117 11.09 -1.71 -7.82
CA ASP A 117 11.28 -2.51 -9.03
C ASP A 117 12.03 -1.70 -10.12
N PRO A 118 13.28 -2.06 -10.49
CA PRO A 118 14.06 -1.36 -11.52
C PRO A 118 13.47 -1.44 -12.93
N PHE A 119 12.52 -2.35 -13.20
CA PHE A 119 11.89 -2.49 -14.52
C PHE A 119 10.60 -1.67 -14.65
N ILE A 120 10.10 -1.11 -13.54
CA ILE A 120 8.95 -0.20 -13.55
C ILE A 120 9.46 1.24 -13.58
N LYS A 121 9.07 1.99 -14.61
CA LYS A 121 9.53 3.37 -14.78
C LYS A 121 8.97 4.27 -13.69
N ARG A 122 9.76 5.24 -13.21
CA ARG A 122 9.33 6.24 -12.20
C ARG A 122 8.00 6.91 -12.55
N GLN A 123 7.84 7.32 -13.81
CA GLN A 123 6.61 7.93 -14.32
C GLN A 123 5.39 7.01 -14.19
N GLN A 124 5.55 5.69 -14.30
CA GLN A 124 4.45 4.74 -14.09
C GLN A 124 4.07 4.65 -12.60
N VAL A 125 5.06 4.69 -11.71
CA VAL A 125 4.83 4.74 -10.26
C VAL A 125 4.10 6.04 -9.86
N ASP A 126 4.55 7.17 -10.38
CA ASP A 126 3.93 8.47 -10.13
C ASP A 126 2.48 8.47 -10.65
N ALA A 127 2.26 8.01 -11.88
CA ALA A 127 0.91 7.87 -12.46
C ALA A 127 0.00 6.94 -11.63
N LEU A 128 0.54 5.82 -11.12
CA LEU A 128 -0.19 4.88 -10.27
C LEU A 128 -0.67 5.55 -8.99
N TYR A 129 0.20 6.29 -8.31
CA TYR A 129 -0.13 6.93 -7.04
C TYR A 129 -1.00 8.17 -7.22
N ARG A 130 -0.88 8.90 -8.33
CA ARG A 130 -1.86 9.93 -8.72
C ARG A 130 -3.25 9.32 -8.91
N LEU A 131 -3.34 8.19 -9.61
CA LEU A 131 -4.60 7.48 -9.82
C LEU A 131 -5.17 6.94 -8.51
N TRP A 132 -4.30 6.49 -7.58
CA TRP A 132 -4.72 6.10 -6.23
C TRP A 132 -5.38 7.25 -5.50
N VAL A 133 -4.77 8.44 -5.48
CA VAL A 133 -5.36 9.66 -4.88
C VAL A 133 -6.72 9.96 -5.51
N VAL A 134 -6.81 9.97 -6.84
CA VAL A 134 -8.07 10.24 -7.55
C VAL A 134 -9.15 9.22 -7.17
N ASN A 135 -8.81 7.94 -7.12
CA ASN A 135 -9.76 6.86 -6.78
C ASN A 135 -10.16 6.89 -5.30
N SER A 136 -9.28 7.34 -4.41
CA SER A 136 -9.60 7.58 -3.00
C SER A 136 -10.55 8.76 -2.78
N LEU A 137 -10.70 9.67 -3.74
CA LEU A 137 -11.70 10.75 -3.72
C LEU A 137 -13.03 10.36 -4.39
N ARG A 138 -12.98 9.46 -5.38
CA ARG A 138 -14.12 9.21 -6.30
C ARG A 138 -14.81 7.86 -6.12
N GLY A 139 -14.20 6.88 -5.46
CA GLY A 139 -14.60 5.48 -5.62
C GLY A 139 -14.42 4.61 -4.37
N PRO A 140 -14.61 3.28 -4.51
CA PRO A 140 -14.70 2.34 -3.39
C PRO A 140 -13.38 2.10 -2.64
N LEU A 141 -12.26 2.68 -3.10
CA LEU A 141 -10.96 2.51 -2.45
C LEU A 141 -10.88 3.23 -1.09
N ALA A 142 -11.65 4.29 -0.89
CA ALA A 142 -11.72 5.03 0.35
C ALA A 142 -13.07 5.73 0.49
N ASN A 143 -13.44 6.08 1.73
CA ASN A 143 -14.54 7.02 1.98
C ASN A 143 -14.10 8.47 1.75
N GLY A 144 -12.80 8.74 1.84
CA GLY A 144 -12.23 10.05 1.52
C GLY A 144 -10.77 10.17 1.95
N ILE A 145 -10.27 11.40 1.86
CA ILE A 145 -8.90 11.75 2.23
C ILE A 145 -8.94 12.87 3.28
N LEU A 146 -8.40 12.60 4.46
CA LEU A 146 -8.11 13.64 5.45
C LEU A 146 -6.88 14.43 5.01
N VAL A 147 -6.96 15.76 5.09
CA VAL A 147 -5.85 16.67 4.77
C VAL A 147 -5.50 17.54 5.95
N TYR A 148 -4.20 17.67 6.23
CA TYR A 148 -3.69 18.65 7.19
C TYR A 148 -3.43 19.97 6.45
N LYS A 149 -4.05 21.04 6.94
CA LYS A 149 -3.90 22.39 6.41
C LYS A 149 -3.06 23.25 7.36
N ASP A 150 -2.00 23.81 6.81
CA ASP A 150 -1.27 24.92 7.39
C ASP A 150 -1.68 26.19 6.65
N HIS A 151 -2.52 27.00 7.29
CA HIS A 151 -3.27 28.08 6.65
C HIS A 151 -4.06 27.60 5.41
N HIS A 152 -3.69 28.08 4.21
CA HIS A 152 -4.33 27.70 2.94
C HIS A 152 -3.62 26.55 2.22
N ARG A 153 -2.52 26.02 2.79
CA ARG A 153 -1.70 24.99 2.15
C ARG A 153 -1.97 23.62 2.74
N ILE A 154 -2.19 22.63 1.86
CA ILE A 154 -2.22 21.22 2.25
C ILE A 154 -0.78 20.74 2.39
N VAL A 155 -0.42 20.18 3.54
CA VAL A 155 0.95 19.73 3.84
C VAL A 155 1.03 18.28 4.29
N GLY A 156 -0.11 17.60 4.35
CA GLY A 156 -0.17 16.17 4.59
C GLY A 156 -1.55 15.61 4.28
N MET A 157 -1.59 14.31 4.03
CA MET A 157 -2.82 13.59 3.71
C MET A 157 -2.84 12.18 4.29
N LEU A 158 -4.04 11.65 4.50
CA LEU A 158 -4.30 10.26 4.88
C LEU A 158 -5.64 9.80 4.29
N SER A 159 -5.64 8.79 3.43
CA SER A 159 -6.89 8.18 2.95
C SER A 159 -7.48 7.22 3.98
N VAL A 160 -8.79 7.28 4.20
CA VAL A 160 -9.52 6.44 5.15
C VAL A 160 -10.68 5.70 4.49
N LYS A 161 -10.92 4.46 4.89
CA LYS A 161 -12.06 3.64 4.45
C LYS A 161 -12.69 2.93 5.65
N VAL A 162 -13.98 2.71 5.63
CA VAL A 162 -14.72 1.81 6.52
C VAL A 162 -15.30 0.70 5.65
N GLU A 163 -15.07 -0.54 6.07
CA GLU A 163 -15.67 -1.72 5.47
C GLU A 163 -16.04 -2.70 6.57
N GLY A 164 -17.35 -2.95 6.71
CA GLY A 164 -17.87 -3.67 7.88
C GLY A 164 -17.59 -2.93 9.17
N ASP A 165 -16.94 -3.60 10.11
CA ASP A 165 -16.53 -3.11 11.43
C ASP A 165 -15.05 -2.69 11.50
N ILE A 166 -14.38 -2.60 10.36
CA ILE A 166 -12.94 -2.30 10.26
C ILE A 166 -12.71 -0.98 9.54
N GLY A 167 -11.88 -0.13 10.14
CA GLY A 167 -11.34 1.08 9.53
C GLY A 167 -10.01 0.80 8.83
N TYR A 168 -9.87 1.15 7.56
CA TYR A 168 -8.64 0.98 6.80
C TYR A 168 -7.97 2.33 6.57
N MET A 169 -6.68 2.39 6.83
CA MET A 169 -5.83 3.53 6.51
C MET A 169 -4.95 3.17 5.31
N GLY A 170 -5.07 3.96 4.25
CA GLY A 170 -4.38 3.75 2.98
C GLY A 170 -3.13 4.60 2.84
N ILE A 171 -3.07 5.39 1.77
CA ILE A 171 -1.94 6.27 1.48
C ILE A 171 -1.84 7.40 2.51
N MET A 172 -0.62 7.61 3.00
CA MET A 172 -0.28 8.65 3.96
C MET A 172 0.99 9.35 3.52
N ALA A 173 0.97 10.68 3.46
CA ALA A 173 2.14 11.46 3.12
C ALA A 173 2.15 12.79 3.88
N VAL A 174 3.36 13.28 4.16
CA VAL A 174 3.61 14.59 4.77
C VAL A 174 4.73 15.26 3.99
N GLU A 175 4.58 16.55 3.73
CA GLU A 175 5.62 17.36 3.10
C GLU A 175 6.92 17.33 3.90
N ASP A 176 8.07 17.30 3.19
CA ASP A 176 9.35 16.99 3.85
C ASP A 176 9.71 18.04 4.88
N GLU A 177 9.46 19.31 4.58
CA GLU A 177 9.69 20.43 5.47
C GLU A 177 8.78 20.41 6.72
N TYR A 178 7.66 19.67 6.68
CA TYR A 178 6.69 19.52 7.76
C TYR A 178 6.84 18.21 8.56
N ARG A 179 7.78 17.34 8.18
CA ARG A 179 8.09 16.12 8.94
C ARG A 179 8.66 16.49 10.32
N GLY A 180 8.42 15.61 11.30
CA GLY A 180 8.82 15.85 12.70
C GLY A 180 8.00 16.91 13.44
N ARG A 181 7.05 17.59 12.78
CA ARG A 181 6.20 18.65 13.39
C ARG A 181 4.84 18.17 13.88
N GLY A 182 4.62 16.86 13.96
CA GLY A 182 3.36 16.28 14.45
C GLY A 182 2.23 16.19 13.41
N VAL A 183 2.44 16.55 12.14
CA VAL A 183 1.42 16.45 11.08
C VAL A 183 0.87 15.03 10.92
N GLY A 184 1.75 14.03 10.84
CA GLY A 184 1.32 12.63 10.74
C GLY A 184 0.52 12.17 11.96
N LYS A 185 0.90 12.63 13.17
CA LYS A 185 0.16 12.37 14.41
C LYS A 185 -1.23 12.98 14.36
N ALA A 186 -1.36 14.22 13.92
CA ALA A 186 -2.65 14.90 13.80
C ALA A 186 -3.57 14.20 12.79
N LEU A 187 -3.04 13.76 11.65
CA LEU A 187 -3.78 12.97 10.65
C LEU A 187 -4.29 11.65 11.25
N LEU A 188 -3.41 10.88 11.90
CA LEU A 188 -3.76 9.61 12.52
C LEU A 188 -4.79 9.77 13.65
N GLN A 189 -4.61 10.76 14.53
CA GLN A 189 -5.57 11.10 15.58
C GLN A 189 -6.95 11.41 15.01
N THR A 190 -7.01 12.22 13.95
CA THR A 190 -8.27 12.60 13.32
C THR A 190 -8.91 11.42 12.60
N ALA A 191 -8.13 10.52 12.00
CA ALA A 191 -8.64 9.30 11.40
C ALA A 191 -9.25 8.34 12.44
N ILE A 192 -8.60 8.15 13.58
CA ILE A 192 -9.13 7.33 14.67
C ILE A 192 -10.41 7.94 15.24
N HIS A 193 -10.44 9.27 15.40
CA HIS A 193 -11.63 9.98 15.84
C HIS A 193 -12.78 9.79 14.84
N TRP A 194 -12.51 9.99 13.55
CA TRP A 194 -13.48 9.78 12.48
C TRP A 194 -14.01 8.35 12.44
N PHE A 195 -13.15 7.33 12.64
CA PHE A 195 -13.59 5.95 12.77
C PHE A 195 -14.53 5.75 13.98
N ALA A 196 -14.21 6.33 15.13
CA ALA A 196 -15.06 6.25 16.32
C ALA A 196 -16.44 6.89 16.09
N GLU A 197 -16.52 7.99 15.35
CA GLU A 197 -17.80 8.62 14.94
C GLU A 197 -18.65 7.69 14.06
N GLN A 198 -18.01 6.78 13.32
CA GLN A 198 -18.67 5.74 12.53
C GLN A 198 -18.96 4.45 13.33
N GLY A 199 -18.68 4.42 14.63
CA GLY A 199 -18.82 3.23 15.48
C GLY A 199 -17.74 2.17 15.29
N ILE A 200 -16.65 2.51 14.60
CA ILE A 200 -15.54 1.60 14.30
C ILE A 200 -14.52 1.61 15.43
N GLN A 201 -14.21 0.41 15.94
CA GLN A 201 -13.30 0.22 17.08
C GLN A 201 -11.98 -0.45 16.69
N GLN A 202 -11.87 -0.94 15.46
CA GLN A 202 -10.71 -1.65 14.96
C GLN A 202 -10.20 -0.98 13.71
N ALA A 203 -8.88 -0.87 13.57
CA ALA A 203 -8.27 -0.33 12.36
C ALA A 203 -7.11 -1.18 11.85
N TYR A 204 -6.96 -1.14 10.54
CA TYR A 204 -5.98 -1.87 9.76
C TYR A 204 -5.17 -0.90 8.90
N MET A 205 -3.86 -1.17 8.79
CA MET A 205 -3.01 -0.44 7.87
C MET A 205 -1.89 -1.35 7.33
N VAL A 206 -1.42 -1.04 6.13
CA VAL A 206 -0.26 -1.69 5.51
C VAL A 206 0.82 -0.66 5.26
N THR A 207 2.04 -1.00 5.67
CA THR A 207 3.24 -0.22 5.43
C THR A 207 4.38 -1.13 4.98
N GLN A 208 5.56 -0.56 4.75
CA GLN A 208 6.79 -1.30 4.54
C GLN A 208 7.54 -1.44 5.86
N GLN A 209 8.21 -2.57 6.09
CA GLN A 209 9.03 -2.81 7.29
C GLN A 209 10.07 -1.70 7.49
N GLY A 210 10.64 -1.18 6.41
CA GLY A 210 11.62 -0.09 6.43
C GLY A 210 11.03 1.31 6.71
N ASN A 211 9.72 1.47 6.75
CA ASN A 211 9.06 2.76 7.00
C ASN A 211 8.95 3.02 8.52
N ILE A 212 10.12 3.16 9.16
CA ILE A 212 10.26 3.35 10.61
C ILE A 212 9.43 4.53 11.14
N PRO A 213 9.37 5.71 10.48
CA PRO A 213 8.55 6.81 10.98
C PRO A 213 7.07 6.48 11.06
N THR A 214 6.53 5.77 10.06
CA THR A 214 5.12 5.35 10.04
C THR A 214 4.89 4.27 11.10
N LYS A 215 5.72 3.23 11.14
CA LYS A 215 5.62 2.17 12.14
C LYS A 215 5.61 2.73 13.57
N SER A 216 6.62 3.52 13.93
CA SER A 216 6.73 4.10 15.27
C SER A 216 5.62 5.09 15.60
N LEU A 217 5.01 5.74 14.60
CA LEU A 217 3.81 6.53 14.81
C LEU A 217 2.62 5.65 15.17
N PHE A 218 2.35 4.60 14.38
CA PHE A 218 1.20 3.72 14.59
C PHE A 218 1.31 2.91 15.89
N GLU A 219 2.50 2.44 16.27
CA GLU A 219 2.74 1.78 17.57
C GLU A 219 2.34 2.66 18.76
N LYS A 220 2.61 3.98 18.70
CA LYS A 220 2.19 4.94 19.75
C LYS A 220 0.67 5.08 19.89
N PHE A 221 -0.08 4.65 18.88
CA PHE A 221 -1.55 4.58 18.89
C PHE A 221 -2.07 3.16 19.14
N GLY A 222 -1.22 2.25 19.63
CA GLY A 222 -1.62 0.89 20.00
C GLY A 222 -1.82 -0.06 18.82
N PHE A 223 -1.30 0.27 17.64
CA PHE A 223 -1.24 -0.70 16.55
C PHE A 223 -0.11 -1.70 16.78
N GLU A 224 -0.42 -2.97 16.56
CA GLU A 224 0.51 -4.08 16.70
C GLU A 224 0.83 -4.68 15.33
N GLU A 225 2.08 -5.12 15.15
CA GLU A 225 2.47 -5.91 13.98
C GLU A 225 1.73 -7.25 13.98
N GLN A 226 1.00 -7.56 12.91
CA GLN A 226 0.25 -8.82 12.81
C GLN A 226 0.80 -9.76 11.74
N ARG A 227 1.27 -9.21 10.62
CA ARG A 227 1.74 -10.01 9.50
C ARG A 227 2.87 -9.31 8.78
N LYS A 228 3.95 -10.04 8.56
CA LYS A 228 5.07 -9.65 7.72
C LYS A 228 5.10 -10.54 6.48
N GLU A 229 5.37 -9.94 5.32
CA GLU A 229 5.50 -10.68 4.06
C GLU A 229 6.69 -10.14 3.27
N LEU A 230 7.57 -11.04 2.84
CA LEU A 230 8.58 -10.75 1.83
C LEU A 230 7.87 -10.74 0.47
N PHE A 231 7.98 -9.64 -0.27
CA PHE A 231 7.28 -9.44 -1.53
C PHE A 231 8.28 -9.46 -2.69
N TYR A 232 8.01 -10.31 -3.68
CA TYR A 232 8.89 -10.58 -4.81
C TYR A 232 8.21 -10.27 -6.13
N HIS A 233 8.99 -9.76 -7.08
CA HIS A 233 8.61 -9.59 -8.48
C HIS A 233 9.51 -10.48 -9.35
N PHE A 234 8.91 -11.25 -10.26
CA PHE A 234 9.61 -12.05 -11.26
C PHE A 234 9.24 -11.55 -12.65
N TRP A 235 10.25 -11.23 -13.46
CA TRP A 235 10.06 -10.78 -14.83
C TRP A 235 10.46 -11.89 -15.80
N LEU A 236 9.48 -12.58 -16.38
CA LEU A 236 9.67 -13.88 -17.03
C LEU A 236 10.02 -13.81 -18.52
N GLN A 237 9.67 -12.70 -19.20
CA GLN A 237 9.86 -12.49 -20.65
C GLN A 237 11.03 -11.55 -20.97
N LYS A 238 12.01 -11.46 -20.08
CA LYS A 238 13.25 -10.74 -20.35
C LYS A 238 14.13 -11.44 -21.37
#